data_AF-A0A318SXH8-F1
#
_entry.id   AF-A0A318SXH8-F1
#
_cell.length_a   1.000
_cell.length_b   1.000
_cell.length_c   1.000
_cell.angle_alpha   90.00
_cell.angle_beta   90.00
_cell.angle_gamma   90.00
#
_symmetry.space_group_name_H-M   'P 1'
#
loop_
_entity.id
_entity.type
_entity.pdbx_description
1 polymer ?
#
loop_
_entity_poly.entity_id
_entity_poly.type
_entity_poly.pdbx_seq_one_letter_code
_entity_poly.pdbx_strand_id
1 'polypeptide(L)'
;MNPVFQGVLAIAVAVAGCGAYFYLSNLFLDRVLYPPTGRDPGRNVNRANAIRPWLFLAPAILFLALYLGYPVIETLRLSVTDRVPGGFVWAGFDNYAQMSRESKFWEAFRNNLLWLIVVPAVSTALGLLVAQLTDRISWGNVAKSLIFMPMAISFVGASVIFKLIYDYRPASQEQIGVLNAVWLQFDGGLASVLVLRVVPGLLLAGFIAAAAWLIWAMLEPVLLGRRKQGALSILLRAALSLGALFLIWRAVTSIIGLALVDLPYGQPQTWLTIPFWNNFFLMVVLIWIQTGFAMVLLSAALRGIPDETVEAAIVDGAGPFQIFFRIKVPQIAGTIAVVWTTITVTVLKVFDIVYAMTNGQWETQVLANYMYDKLFRSNDWGVGSAAAIVIMLLVTPILVWNIYNARREMR
;
A
#
# COMPACT_ATOMS: atom_id res chain seq x y z
N MET A 1 -42.62 4.69 -15.77
CA MET A 1 -41.89 4.97 -17.03
C MET A 1 -40.93 3.82 -17.29
N ASN A 2 -40.76 3.39 -18.54
CA ASN A 2 -39.85 2.28 -18.89
C ASN A 2 -38.38 2.68 -18.58
N PRO A 3 -37.57 1.83 -17.90
CA PRO A 3 -36.16 2.12 -17.61
C PRO A 3 -35.32 2.51 -18.83
N VAL A 4 -35.62 1.93 -20.00
CA VAL A 4 -34.97 2.27 -21.27
C VAL A 4 -35.30 3.71 -21.67
N PHE A 5 -36.56 4.11 -21.54
CA PHE A 5 -36.98 5.49 -21.83
C PHE A 5 -36.35 6.48 -20.86
N GLN A 6 -36.22 6.14 -19.57
CA GLN A 6 -35.53 6.99 -18.60
C GLN A 6 -34.04 7.13 -18.93
N GLY A 7 -33.37 6.04 -19.35
CA GLY A 7 -31.98 6.08 -19.78
C GLY A 7 -31.77 6.97 -21.00
N VAL A 8 -32.60 6.80 -22.04
CA VAL A 8 -32.53 7.62 -23.26
C VAL A 8 -32.83 9.09 -22.96
N LEU A 9 -33.85 9.38 -22.14
CA LEU A 9 -34.19 10.74 -21.74
C LEU A 9 -33.04 11.39 -20.93
N ALA A 10 -32.43 10.66 -20.00
CA ALA A 10 -31.31 11.16 -19.23
C ALA A 10 -30.10 11.50 -20.11
N ILE A 11 -29.79 10.64 -21.10
CA ILE A 11 -28.73 10.89 -22.08
C ILE A 11 -29.06 12.14 -22.92
N ALA A 12 -30.28 12.23 -23.44
CA ALA A 12 -30.69 13.38 -24.26
C ALA A 12 -30.62 14.70 -23.48
N VAL A 13 -31.07 14.71 -22.23
CA VAL A 13 -31.01 15.87 -21.34
C VAL A 13 -29.55 16.23 -21.01
N ALA A 14 -28.70 15.24 -20.72
CA ALA A 14 -27.29 15.48 -20.42
C ALA A 14 -26.55 16.07 -21.63
N VAL A 15 -26.72 15.50 -22.83
CA VAL A 15 -26.08 15.98 -24.06
C VAL A 15 -26.59 17.36 -24.44
N ALA A 16 -27.91 17.57 -24.41
CA ALA A 16 -28.50 18.88 -24.68
C ALA A 16 -28.06 19.93 -23.66
N GLY A 17 -27.95 19.55 -22.38
CA GLY A 17 -27.45 20.41 -21.30
C GLY A 17 -25.99 20.83 -21.53
N CYS A 18 -25.12 19.90 -21.91
CA CYS A 18 -23.73 20.21 -22.27
C CYS A 18 -23.64 21.14 -23.48
N GLY A 19 -24.42 20.87 -24.53
CA GLY A 19 -24.45 21.71 -25.74
C GLY A 19 -24.99 23.12 -25.44
N ALA A 20 -26.07 23.21 -24.67
CA ALA A 20 -26.66 24.47 -24.23
C ALA A 20 -25.68 25.25 -23.35
N TYR A 21 -25.00 24.59 -22.40
CA TYR A 21 -24.00 25.23 -21.55
C TYR A 21 -22.85 25.79 -22.38
N PHE A 22 -22.31 25.02 -23.32
CA PHE A 22 -21.26 25.48 -24.22
C PHE A 22 -21.69 26.70 -25.05
N TYR A 23 -22.86 26.61 -25.69
CA TYR A 23 -23.36 27.67 -26.55
C TYR A 23 -23.68 28.95 -25.77
N LEU A 24 -24.43 28.84 -24.67
CA LEU A 24 -24.82 29.98 -23.84
C LEU A 24 -23.63 30.63 -23.15
N SER A 25 -22.66 29.83 -22.69
CA SER A 25 -21.42 30.33 -22.09
C SER A 25 -20.60 31.15 -23.07
N ASN A 26 -20.44 30.68 -24.31
CA ASN A 26 -19.75 31.45 -25.36
C ASN A 26 -20.54 32.69 -25.77
N LEU A 27 -21.86 32.56 -25.94
CA LEU A 27 -22.72 33.68 -26.29
C LEU A 27 -22.64 34.80 -25.25
N PHE A 28 -22.69 34.44 -23.96
CA PHE A 28 -22.58 35.37 -22.86
C PHE A 28 -21.19 36.02 -22.80
N LEU A 29 -20.14 35.23 -22.93
CA LEU A 29 -18.76 35.72 -22.88
C LEU A 29 -18.45 36.69 -24.03
N ASP A 30 -18.84 36.32 -25.25
CA ASP A 30 -18.46 37.04 -26.47
C ASP A 30 -19.42 38.18 -26.83
N ARG A 31 -20.67 38.20 -26.33
CA ARG A 31 -21.62 39.30 -26.61
C ARG A 31 -21.87 40.22 -25.42
N VAL A 32 -21.79 39.72 -24.20
CA VAL A 32 -22.16 40.50 -22.99
C VAL A 32 -20.92 40.99 -22.26
N LEU A 33 -19.99 40.09 -21.93
CA LEU A 33 -18.82 40.41 -21.11
C LEU A 33 -17.68 41.07 -21.91
N TYR A 34 -17.30 40.49 -23.04
CA TYR A 34 -16.15 40.92 -23.84
C TYR A 34 -16.52 40.98 -25.32
N PRO A 35 -17.37 41.94 -25.74
CA PRO A 35 -17.72 42.09 -27.14
C PRO A 35 -16.46 42.31 -28.00
N PRO A 36 -16.33 41.63 -29.16
CA PRO A 36 -15.22 41.82 -30.09
C PRO A 36 -15.31 43.15 -30.87
N THR A 37 -16.13 44.08 -30.39
CA THR A 37 -16.40 45.40 -30.97
C THR A 37 -16.26 46.45 -29.86
N GLY A 38 -15.73 47.64 -30.18
CA GLY A 38 -15.54 48.74 -29.21
C GLY A 38 -14.14 49.35 -29.24
N ARG A 39 -13.79 50.09 -28.18
CA ARG A 39 -12.52 50.87 -28.08
C ARG A 39 -11.25 50.01 -28.13
N ASP A 40 -11.27 48.79 -27.58
CA ASP A 40 -10.10 47.86 -27.55
C ASP A 40 -10.47 46.38 -27.87
N PRO A 41 -10.75 46.04 -29.15
CA PRO A 41 -11.23 44.71 -29.55
C PRO A 41 -10.26 43.57 -29.22
N GLY A 42 -8.96 43.76 -29.48
CA GLY A 42 -7.94 42.73 -29.23
C GLY A 42 -7.80 42.36 -27.76
N ARG A 43 -7.96 43.33 -26.86
CA ARG A 43 -7.90 43.10 -25.40
C ARG A 43 -9.12 42.31 -24.91
N ASN A 44 -10.30 42.59 -25.45
CA ASN A 44 -11.53 41.84 -25.14
C ASN A 44 -11.44 40.39 -25.60
N VAL A 45 -10.95 40.14 -26.82
CA VAL A 45 -10.75 38.78 -27.34
C VAL A 45 -9.74 38.00 -26.48
N ASN A 46 -8.63 38.62 -26.08
CA ASN A 46 -7.65 37.98 -25.21
C ASN A 46 -8.24 37.60 -23.84
N ARG A 47 -9.08 38.46 -23.25
CA ARG A 47 -9.77 38.17 -21.97
C ARG A 47 -10.80 37.06 -22.10
N ALA A 48 -11.62 37.08 -23.16
CA ALA A 48 -12.58 36.02 -23.44
C ALA A 48 -11.86 34.66 -23.60
N ASN A 49 -10.80 34.60 -24.39
CA ASN A 49 -10.01 33.38 -24.58
C ASN A 49 -9.35 32.88 -23.29
N ALA A 50 -8.94 33.78 -22.39
CA ALA A 50 -8.37 33.40 -21.09
C ALA A 50 -9.42 32.81 -20.12
N ILE A 51 -10.67 33.30 -20.17
CA ILE A 51 -11.74 32.90 -19.24
C ILE A 51 -12.50 31.67 -19.73
N ARG A 52 -12.64 31.51 -21.06
CA ARG A 52 -13.43 30.44 -21.69
C ARG A 52 -13.10 29.03 -21.15
N PRO A 53 -11.82 28.62 -20.99
CA PRO A 53 -11.50 27.31 -20.42
C PRO A 53 -12.03 27.13 -18.99
N TRP A 54 -11.92 28.16 -18.14
CA TRP A 54 -12.38 28.12 -16.76
C TRP A 54 -13.89 28.02 -16.65
N LEU A 55 -14.61 28.73 -17.52
CA LEU A 55 -16.07 28.64 -17.59
C LEU A 55 -16.49 27.21 -17.94
N PHE A 56 -15.86 26.57 -18.92
CA PHE A 56 -16.17 25.18 -19.27
C PHE A 56 -15.78 24.17 -18.19
N LEU A 57 -14.69 24.42 -17.46
CA LEU A 57 -14.29 23.59 -16.34
C LEU A 57 -15.11 23.85 -15.07
N ALA A 58 -15.82 24.98 -14.97
CA ALA A 58 -16.48 25.40 -13.74
C ALA A 58 -17.49 24.37 -13.19
N PRO A 59 -18.38 23.75 -13.99
CA PRO A 59 -19.28 22.72 -13.49
C PRO A 59 -18.52 21.50 -12.94
N ALA A 60 -17.47 21.05 -13.65
CA ALA A 60 -16.65 19.94 -13.21
C ALA A 60 -15.91 20.26 -11.91
N ILE A 61 -15.30 21.45 -11.81
CA ILE A 61 -14.62 21.92 -10.59
C ILE A 61 -15.61 22.00 -9.43
N LEU A 62 -16.82 22.51 -9.66
CA LEU A 62 -17.86 22.59 -8.63
C LEU A 62 -18.25 21.20 -8.12
N PHE A 63 -18.51 20.24 -9.01
CA PHE A 63 -18.84 18.87 -8.62
C PHE A 63 -17.68 18.19 -7.89
N LEU A 64 -16.44 18.37 -8.35
CA LEU A 64 -15.26 17.84 -7.67
C LEU A 64 -15.06 18.49 -6.30
N ALA A 65 -15.27 19.80 -6.17
CA ALA A 65 -15.19 20.50 -4.90
C ALA A 65 -16.27 20.03 -3.92
N LEU A 66 -17.49 19.82 -4.40
CA LEU A 66 -18.60 19.34 -3.56
C LEU A 66 -18.46 17.85 -3.18
N TYR A 67 -17.98 17.00 -4.09
CA TYR A 67 -17.89 15.56 -3.85
C TYR A 67 -16.59 15.14 -3.14
N LEU A 68 -15.47 15.83 -3.39
CA LEU A 68 -14.16 15.50 -2.80
C LEU A 68 -13.70 16.55 -1.80
N GLY A 69 -13.87 17.83 -2.10
CA GLY A 69 -13.40 18.93 -1.24
C GLY A 69 -14.22 19.10 0.03
N TYR A 70 -15.55 19.15 -0.09
CA TYR A 70 -16.44 19.36 1.05
C TYR A 70 -16.31 18.25 2.10
N PRO A 71 -16.30 16.93 1.77
CA PRO A 71 -16.12 15.90 2.78
C PRO A 71 -14.79 15.99 3.54
N VAL A 72 -13.71 16.46 2.89
CA VAL A 72 -12.42 16.69 3.57
C VAL A 72 -12.54 17.83 4.59
N ILE A 73 -13.17 18.94 4.21
CA ILE A 73 -13.40 20.08 5.10
C ILE A 73 -14.34 19.68 6.24
N GLU A 74 -15.40 18.94 5.96
CA GLU A 74 -16.34 18.48 6.98
C GLU A 74 -15.68 17.47 7.93
N THR A 75 -14.82 16.58 7.43
CA THR A 75 -14.04 15.67 8.28
C THR A 75 -13.09 16.44 9.18
N LEU A 76 -12.44 17.50 8.69
CA LEU A 76 -11.61 18.40 9.51
C LEU A 76 -12.45 19.07 10.59
N ARG A 77 -13.61 19.63 10.24
CA ARG A 77 -14.55 20.25 11.20
C ARG A 77 -14.98 19.23 12.26
N LEU A 78 -15.42 18.04 11.85
CA LEU A 78 -15.87 16.99 12.76
C LEU A 78 -14.77 16.54 13.71
N SER A 79 -13.50 16.51 13.28
CA SER A 79 -12.38 16.13 14.15
C SER A 79 -12.13 17.09 15.32
N VAL A 80 -12.64 18.33 15.24
CA VAL A 80 -12.48 19.37 16.27
C VAL A 80 -13.82 19.75 16.94
N THR A 81 -14.87 18.97 16.70
CA THR A 81 -16.20 19.17 17.28
C THR A 81 -16.76 17.89 17.85
N ASP A 82 -17.52 18.00 18.94
CA ASP A 82 -18.25 16.87 19.51
C ASP A 82 -19.71 16.91 19.12
N ARG A 83 -20.26 15.73 18.89
CA ARG A 83 -21.68 15.56 18.60
C ARG A 83 -22.47 15.56 19.91
N VAL A 84 -23.44 16.45 20.01
CA VAL A 84 -24.38 16.53 21.14
C VAL A 84 -25.81 16.44 20.65
N PRO A 85 -26.79 16.10 21.52
CA PRO A 85 -28.19 16.22 21.17
C PRO A 85 -28.50 17.63 20.68
N GLY A 86 -29.02 17.75 19.45
CA GLY A 86 -29.36 19.05 18.85
C GLY A 86 -28.25 19.74 18.05
N GLY A 87 -27.03 19.18 17.93
CA GLY A 87 -26.01 19.75 17.05
C GLY A 87 -24.57 19.31 17.33
N PHE A 88 -23.64 20.24 17.12
CA PHE A 88 -22.20 20.04 17.34
C PHE A 88 -21.66 21.17 18.21
N VAL A 89 -20.76 20.84 19.14
CA VAL A 89 -20.05 21.81 20.00
C VAL A 89 -18.58 21.78 19.66
N TRP A 90 -17.90 22.93 19.75
CA TRP A 90 -16.46 23.00 19.55
C TRP A 90 -15.73 22.27 20.68
N ALA A 91 -14.91 21.29 20.32
CA ALA A 91 -14.11 20.46 21.24
C ALA A 91 -12.59 20.70 21.09
N GLY A 92 -12.17 21.54 20.13
CA GLY A 92 -10.76 21.84 19.91
C GLY A 92 -9.96 20.57 19.57
N PHE A 93 -8.94 20.25 20.39
CA PHE A 93 -8.09 19.07 20.19
C PHE A 93 -8.41 17.90 21.12
N ASP A 94 -9.52 17.95 21.85
CA ASP A 94 -9.86 16.92 22.85
C ASP A 94 -10.04 15.54 22.21
N ASN A 95 -10.65 15.48 21.01
CA ASN A 95 -10.76 14.25 20.22
C ASN A 95 -9.41 13.62 19.89
N TYR A 96 -8.40 14.43 19.59
CA TYR A 96 -7.03 13.95 19.32
C TYR A 96 -6.36 13.44 20.60
N ALA A 97 -6.56 14.14 21.72
CA ALA A 97 -6.05 13.73 23.02
C ALA A 97 -6.69 12.42 23.48
N GLN A 98 -8.01 12.26 23.32
CA GLN A 98 -8.74 11.04 23.59
C GLN A 98 -8.21 9.88 22.73
N MET A 99 -8.14 10.07 21.41
CA MET A 99 -7.59 9.09 20.46
C MET A 99 -6.20 8.61 20.87
N SER A 100 -5.29 9.53 21.23
CA SER A 100 -3.92 9.20 21.61
C SER A 100 -3.80 8.43 22.93
N ARG A 101 -4.83 8.44 23.78
CA ARG A 101 -4.86 7.66 25.03
C ARG A 101 -5.35 6.22 24.82
N GLU A 102 -5.93 5.93 23.66
CA GLU A 102 -6.45 4.60 23.37
C GLU A 102 -5.36 3.64 22.90
N SER A 103 -5.26 2.48 23.56
CA SER A 103 -4.32 1.42 23.17
C SER A 103 -4.57 0.92 21.75
N LYS A 104 -5.85 0.83 21.34
CA LYS A 104 -6.27 0.42 20.00
C LYS A 104 -5.80 1.37 18.89
N PHE A 105 -5.68 2.67 19.16
CA PHE A 105 -5.10 3.61 18.21
C PHE A 105 -3.61 3.33 17.98
N TRP A 106 -2.84 3.09 19.04
CA TRP A 106 -1.41 2.77 18.91
C TRP A 106 -1.14 1.39 18.32
N GLU A 107 -2.02 0.41 18.59
CA GLU A 107 -2.05 -0.86 17.84
C GLU A 107 -2.24 -0.59 16.34
N ALA A 108 -3.28 0.15 15.98
CA ALA A 108 -3.58 0.51 14.59
C ALA A 108 -2.43 1.23 13.90
N PHE A 109 -1.84 2.22 14.56
CA PHE A 109 -0.74 3.01 14.01
C PHE A 109 0.51 2.14 13.76
N ARG A 110 0.92 1.32 14.73
CA ARG A 110 2.08 0.43 14.60
C ARG A 110 1.86 -0.63 13.53
N ASN A 111 0.66 -1.20 13.45
CA ASN A 111 0.31 -2.14 12.39
C ASN A 111 0.34 -1.47 11.02
N ASN A 112 -0.24 -0.29 10.84
CA ASN A 112 -0.14 0.43 9.58
C ASN A 112 1.32 0.68 9.16
N LEU A 113 2.21 1.05 10.08
CA LEU A 113 3.65 1.17 9.77
C LEU A 113 4.27 -0.16 9.33
N LEU A 114 3.93 -1.26 10.02
CA LEU A 114 4.40 -2.60 9.64
C LEU A 114 3.92 -2.98 8.22
N TRP A 115 2.64 -2.76 7.93
CA TRP A 115 2.07 -3.02 6.60
C TRP A 115 2.74 -2.16 5.52
N LEU A 116 3.04 -0.88 5.82
CA LEU A 116 3.68 0.05 4.87
C LEU A 116 5.11 -0.36 4.50
N ILE A 117 5.80 -1.06 5.39
CA ILE A 117 7.16 -1.54 5.15
C ILE A 117 7.11 -2.90 4.44
N VAL A 118 6.32 -3.84 4.97
CA VAL A 118 6.37 -5.25 4.54
C VAL A 118 5.68 -5.45 3.21
N VAL A 119 4.46 -4.95 3.03
CA VAL A 119 3.65 -5.28 1.85
C VAL A 119 4.26 -4.71 0.56
N PRO A 120 4.61 -3.41 0.45
CA PRO A 120 5.24 -2.89 -0.76
C PRO A 120 6.57 -3.59 -1.08
N ALA A 121 7.37 -3.89 -0.06
CA ALA A 121 8.65 -4.56 -0.23
C ALA A 121 8.49 -5.97 -0.80
N VAL A 122 7.68 -6.80 -0.14
CA VAL A 122 7.50 -8.20 -0.52
C VAL A 122 6.78 -8.31 -1.86
N SER A 123 5.71 -7.55 -2.09
CA SER A 123 4.98 -7.56 -3.37
C SER A 123 5.83 -7.11 -4.54
N THR A 124 6.65 -6.06 -4.37
CA THR A 124 7.53 -5.58 -5.44
C THR A 124 8.65 -6.59 -5.72
N ALA A 125 9.25 -7.16 -4.68
CA ALA A 125 10.30 -8.17 -4.82
C ALA A 125 9.77 -9.45 -5.49
N LEU A 126 8.62 -9.97 -5.05
CA LEU A 126 7.98 -11.12 -5.65
C LEU A 126 7.53 -10.82 -7.09
N GLY A 127 6.94 -9.64 -7.33
CA GLY A 127 6.54 -9.22 -8.67
C GLY A 127 7.72 -9.17 -9.64
N LEU A 128 8.86 -8.62 -9.21
CA LEU A 128 10.09 -8.57 -9.99
C LEU A 128 10.66 -9.97 -10.26
N LEU A 129 10.68 -10.82 -9.25
CA LEU A 129 11.14 -12.20 -9.37
C LEU A 129 10.29 -12.96 -10.38
N VAL A 130 8.96 -12.89 -10.25
CA VAL A 130 8.02 -13.54 -11.15
C VAL A 130 8.15 -12.97 -12.57
N ALA A 131 8.28 -11.66 -12.73
CA ALA A 131 8.48 -11.04 -14.05
C ALA A 131 9.73 -11.63 -14.74
N GLN A 132 10.86 -11.66 -14.03
CA GLN A 132 12.13 -12.17 -14.56
C GLN A 132 12.10 -13.68 -14.86
N LEU A 133 11.35 -14.47 -14.08
CA LEU A 133 11.21 -15.92 -14.29
C LEU A 133 10.24 -16.23 -15.43
N THR A 134 9.08 -15.58 -15.47
CA THR A 134 8.04 -15.84 -16.48
C THR A 134 8.47 -15.42 -17.87
N ASP A 135 9.34 -14.42 -18.02
CA ASP A 135 9.91 -14.03 -19.31
C ASP A 135 10.85 -15.08 -19.91
N ARG A 136 11.35 -16.03 -19.12
CA ARG A 136 12.23 -17.11 -19.59
C ARG A 136 11.50 -18.40 -19.95
N ILE A 137 10.20 -18.48 -19.66
CA ILE A 137 9.39 -19.70 -19.78
C ILE A 137 8.58 -19.62 -21.07
N SER A 138 8.56 -20.70 -21.86
CA SER A 138 7.83 -20.77 -23.14
C SER A 138 6.31 -20.53 -23.00
N TRP A 139 5.71 -20.97 -21.89
CA TRP A 139 4.31 -20.72 -21.54
C TRP A 139 4.11 -19.51 -20.62
N GLY A 140 5.07 -18.59 -20.61
CA GLY A 140 5.10 -17.41 -19.72
C GLY A 140 3.84 -16.55 -19.78
N ASN A 141 3.20 -16.40 -20.94
CA ASN A 141 1.97 -15.61 -21.08
C ASN A 141 0.80 -16.20 -20.26
N VAL A 142 0.68 -17.52 -20.20
CA VAL A 142 -0.34 -18.21 -19.40
C VAL A 142 -0.03 -18.04 -17.91
N ALA A 143 1.23 -18.24 -17.52
CA ALA A 143 1.67 -18.04 -16.14
C ALA A 143 1.40 -16.61 -15.65
N LYS A 144 1.72 -15.59 -16.45
CA LYS A 144 1.43 -14.18 -16.13
C LYS A 144 -0.07 -13.93 -15.95
N SER A 145 -0.90 -14.50 -16.82
CA SER A 145 -2.36 -14.34 -16.75
C SER A 145 -2.93 -14.97 -15.48
N LEU A 146 -2.47 -16.17 -15.09
CA LEU A 146 -2.88 -16.84 -13.85
C LEU A 146 -2.43 -16.07 -12.60
N ILE A 147 -1.21 -15.54 -12.60
CA ILE A 147 -0.66 -14.77 -11.47
C ILE A 147 -1.32 -13.39 -11.36
N PHE A 148 -1.78 -12.82 -12.47
CA PHE A 148 -2.51 -11.56 -12.49
C PHE A 148 -4.00 -11.71 -12.16
N MET A 149 -4.59 -12.90 -12.39
CA MET A 149 -6.02 -13.18 -12.15
C MET A 149 -6.56 -12.72 -10.78
N PRO A 150 -5.83 -12.83 -9.66
CA PRO A 150 -6.30 -12.36 -8.35
C PRO A 150 -6.68 -10.89 -8.30
N MET A 151 -6.07 -10.04 -9.15
CA MET A 151 -6.41 -8.61 -9.25
C MET A 151 -7.85 -8.36 -9.70
N ALA A 152 -8.50 -9.34 -10.33
CA ALA A 152 -9.90 -9.24 -10.72
C ALA A 152 -10.87 -9.47 -9.54
N ILE A 153 -10.39 -9.99 -8.42
CA ILE A 153 -11.18 -10.31 -7.23
C ILE A 153 -11.15 -9.11 -6.27
N SER A 154 -12.28 -8.80 -5.64
CA SER A 154 -12.32 -7.77 -4.59
C SER A 154 -11.52 -8.18 -3.36
N PHE A 155 -11.01 -7.21 -2.59
CA PHE A 155 -10.26 -7.50 -1.36
C PHE A 155 -11.10 -8.28 -0.35
N VAL A 156 -12.40 -7.96 -0.22
CA VAL A 156 -13.33 -8.73 0.62
C VAL A 156 -13.48 -10.18 0.11
N GLY A 157 -13.61 -10.39 -1.20
CA GLY A 157 -13.70 -11.72 -1.78
C GLY A 157 -12.43 -12.54 -1.56
N ALA A 158 -11.26 -11.94 -1.77
CA ALA A 158 -9.98 -12.56 -1.49
C ALA A 158 -9.83 -12.92 0.00
N SER A 159 -10.27 -12.04 0.90
CA SER A 159 -10.30 -12.31 2.33
C SER A 159 -11.17 -13.51 2.71
N VAL A 160 -12.31 -13.71 2.05
CA VAL A 160 -13.13 -14.91 2.27
C VAL A 160 -12.40 -16.17 1.84
N ILE A 161 -11.72 -16.16 0.69
CA ILE A 161 -10.90 -17.28 0.22
C ILE A 161 -9.81 -17.63 1.24
N PHE A 162 -9.06 -16.63 1.71
CA PHE A 162 -8.00 -16.86 2.69
C PHE A 162 -8.55 -17.24 4.07
N LYS A 163 -9.74 -16.78 4.45
CA LYS A 163 -10.41 -17.23 5.67
C LYS A 163 -10.71 -18.73 5.62
N LEU A 164 -11.08 -19.27 4.45
CA LEU A 164 -11.21 -20.71 4.24
C LEU A 164 -9.87 -21.42 4.33
N ILE A 165 -8.79 -20.87 3.75
CA ILE A 165 -7.43 -21.43 3.84
C ILE A 165 -6.97 -21.55 5.30
N TYR A 166 -7.31 -20.56 6.12
CA TYR A 166 -6.96 -20.48 7.54
C TYR A 166 -8.01 -21.05 8.48
N ASP A 167 -9.07 -21.69 7.96
CA ASP A 167 -10.19 -22.15 8.77
C ASP A 167 -9.72 -23.17 9.82
N TYR A 168 -10.20 -22.98 11.04
CA TYR A 168 -9.95 -23.88 12.15
C TYR A 168 -11.18 -24.75 12.36
N ARG A 169 -10.98 -26.05 12.45
CA ARG A 169 -11.99 -26.99 12.93
C ARG A 169 -11.42 -27.85 14.06
N PRO A 170 -12.25 -28.27 15.03
CA PRO A 170 -11.83 -29.23 16.04
C PRO A 170 -11.26 -30.49 15.39
N ALA A 171 -10.30 -31.15 16.06
CA ALA A 171 -9.63 -32.35 15.54
C ALA A 171 -10.58 -33.52 15.24
N SER A 172 -11.78 -33.52 15.84
CA SER A 172 -12.83 -34.51 15.59
C SER A 172 -13.56 -34.32 14.25
N GLN A 173 -13.33 -33.21 13.54
CA GLN A 173 -13.96 -32.89 12.27
C GLN A 173 -12.93 -32.86 11.14
N GLU A 174 -13.38 -33.16 9.93
CA GLU A 174 -12.55 -33.00 8.73
C GLU A 174 -12.15 -31.54 8.56
N GLN A 175 -10.84 -31.34 8.40
CA GLN A 175 -10.27 -30.02 8.18
C GLN A 175 -10.53 -29.58 6.74
N ILE A 176 -11.12 -28.40 6.57
CA ILE A 176 -11.26 -27.76 5.26
C ILE A 176 -10.16 -26.72 5.01
N GLY A 177 -9.52 -26.24 6.09
CA GLY A 177 -8.44 -25.27 6.01
C GLY A 177 -7.18 -25.91 5.49
N VAL A 178 -6.72 -25.47 4.31
CA VAL A 178 -5.51 -26.00 3.66
C VAL A 178 -4.30 -25.91 4.59
N LEU A 179 -4.16 -24.81 5.33
CA LEU A 179 -3.01 -24.64 6.22
C LEU A 179 -3.03 -25.61 7.40
N ASN A 180 -4.21 -25.89 7.96
CA ASN A 180 -4.37 -26.92 8.99
C ASN A 180 -4.20 -28.34 8.43
N ALA A 181 -4.68 -28.61 7.21
CA ALA A 181 -4.49 -29.89 6.55
C ALA A 181 -3.00 -30.21 6.30
N VAL A 182 -2.20 -29.21 5.94
CA VAL A 182 -0.74 -29.33 5.82
C VAL A 182 -0.09 -29.43 7.20
N TRP A 183 -0.50 -28.62 8.17
CA TRP A 183 0.05 -28.63 9.52
C TRP A 183 -0.08 -29.99 10.21
N LEU A 184 -1.22 -30.65 10.07
CA LEU A 184 -1.48 -31.95 10.67
C LEU A 184 -0.64 -33.10 10.07
N GLN A 185 0.06 -32.87 8.95
CA GLN A 185 1.06 -33.82 8.44
C GLN A 185 2.36 -33.81 9.27
N PHE A 186 2.56 -32.79 10.11
CA PHE A 186 3.71 -32.72 11.00
C PHE A 186 3.40 -33.36 12.36
N ASP A 187 4.07 -34.48 12.63
CA ASP A 187 3.90 -35.36 13.78
C ASP A 187 5.02 -35.25 14.84
N GLY A 188 5.97 -34.32 14.64
CA GLY A 188 7.17 -34.21 15.47
C GLY A 188 8.34 -35.12 15.06
N GLY A 189 8.18 -35.91 13.99
CA GLY A 189 9.26 -36.70 13.38
C GLY A 189 10.36 -35.86 12.72
N LEU A 190 11.31 -36.53 12.06
CA LEU A 190 12.48 -35.88 11.44
C LEU A 190 12.09 -34.78 10.43
N ALA A 191 11.07 -35.01 9.60
CA ALA A 191 10.60 -34.01 8.63
C ALA A 191 10.03 -32.77 9.33
N SER A 192 9.29 -32.95 10.42
CA SER A 192 8.75 -31.87 11.25
C SER A 192 9.86 -31.03 11.87
N VAL A 193 10.90 -31.67 12.42
CA VAL A 193 12.07 -30.97 12.97
C VAL A 193 12.83 -30.24 11.88
N LEU A 194 13.07 -30.88 10.73
CA LEU A 194 13.80 -30.25 9.62
C LEU A 194 13.07 -29.03 9.08
N VAL A 195 11.77 -29.15 8.78
CA VAL A 195 11.00 -28.09 8.13
C VAL A 195 10.57 -27.00 9.11
N LEU A 196 10.10 -27.34 10.31
CA LEU A 196 9.55 -26.36 11.24
C LEU A 196 10.58 -25.78 12.21
N ARG A 197 11.74 -26.44 12.39
CA ARG A 197 12.81 -25.95 13.26
C ARG A 197 14.10 -25.64 12.51
N VAL A 198 14.66 -26.61 11.78
CA VAL A 198 16.00 -26.42 11.17
C VAL A 198 15.97 -25.37 10.07
N VAL A 199 15.02 -25.45 9.13
CA VAL A 199 14.94 -24.49 8.01
C VAL A 199 14.75 -23.04 8.49
N PRO A 200 13.76 -22.72 9.35
CA PRO A 200 13.63 -21.38 9.92
C PRO A 200 14.86 -20.95 10.72
N GLY A 201 15.46 -21.88 11.49
CA GLY A 201 16.69 -21.63 12.24
C GLY A 201 17.87 -21.25 11.35
N LEU A 202 18.05 -21.94 10.22
CA LEU A 202 19.09 -21.65 9.23
C LEU A 202 18.85 -20.30 8.54
N LEU A 203 17.60 -19.97 8.21
CA LEU A 203 17.26 -18.66 7.65
C LEU A 203 17.57 -17.53 8.64
N LEU A 204 17.21 -17.69 9.91
CA LEU A 204 17.54 -16.72 10.97
C LEU A 204 19.05 -16.63 11.20
N ALA A 205 19.78 -17.74 11.13
CA ALA A 205 21.26 -17.73 11.23
C ALA A 205 21.90 -17.00 10.04
N GLY A 206 21.39 -17.21 8.82
CA GLY A 206 21.80 -16.46 7.64
C GLY A 206 21.52 -14.96 7.78
N PHE A 207 20.36 -14.59 8.33
CA PHE A 207 20.03 -13.20 8.64
C PHE A 207 20.99 -12.59 9.69
N ILE A 208 21.32 -13.33 10.75
CA ILE A 208 22.31 -12.90 11.75
C ILE A 208 23.67 -12.64 11.10
N ALA A 209 24.13 -13.55 10.24
CA ALA A 209 25.40 -13.40 9.52
C ALA A 209 25.38 -12.15 8.62
N ALA A 210 24.28 -11.92 7.89
CA ALA A 210 24.12 -10.74 7.05
C ALA A 210 24.08 -9.44 7.87
N ALA A 211 23.37 -9.43 9.00
CA ALA A 211 23.30 -8.28 9.89
C ALA A 211 24.65 -7.99 10.56
N ALA A 212 25.39 -9.02 10.97
CA ALA A 212 26.74 -8.89 11.53
C ALA A 212 27.71 -8.34 10.48
N TRP A 213 27.64 -8.84 9.25
CA TRP A 213 28.40 -8.30 8.12
C TRP A 213 28.07 -6.82 7.85
N LEU A 214 26.78 -6.45 7.94
CA LEU A 214 26.33 -5.08 7.74
C LEU A 214 26.84 -4.14 8.85
N ILE A 215 26.83 -4.59 10.12
CA ILE A 215 27.43 -3.84 11.23
C ILE A 215 28.93 -3.63 10.98
N TRP A 216 29.65 -4.69 10.60
CA TRP A 216 31.06 -4.60 10.26
C TRP A 216 31.29 -3.59 9.11
N ALA A 217 30.55 -3.71 8.01
CA ALA A 217 30.66 -2.79 6.87
C ALA A 217 30.33 -1.32 7.24
N MET A 218 29.44 -1.10 8.22
CA MET A 218 29.11 0.24 8.72
C MET A 218 30.21 0.83 9.61
N LEU A 219 30.81 0.00 10.47
CA LEU A 219 31.82 0.40 11.46
C LEU A 219 33.25 0.39 10.94
N GLU A 220 33.59 -0.49 10.00
CA GLU A 220 34.92 -0.65 9.40
C GLU A 220 35.52 0.70 8.93
N PRO A 221 34.78 1.57 8.21
CA PRO A 221 35.31 2.86 7.75
C PRO A 221 35.55 3.87 8.89
N VAL A 222 34.88 3.70 10.03
CA VAL A 222 35.02 4.55 11.22
C VAL A 222 36.18 4.07 12.08
N LEU A 223 36.25 2.76 12.33
CA LEU A 223 37.25 2.12 13.18
C LEU A 223 38.65 2.15 12.54
N LEU A 224 38.74 1.93 11.22
CA LEU A 224 40.02 1.88 10.50
C LEU A 224 40.48 3.22 9.94
N GLY A 225 39.77 4.32 10.23
CA GLY A 225 40.18 5.68 9.83
C GLY A 225 40.30 5.91 8.31
N ARG A 226 39.69 5.06 7.47
CA ARG A 226 39.91 5.06 6.01
C ARG A 226 39.30 6.27 5.27
N ARG A 227 38.45 7.07 5.92
CA ARG A 227 37.87 8.32 5.38
C ARG A 227 37.62 9.36 6.49
N LYS A 228 37.83 10.66 6.21
CA LYS A 228 37.32 11.75 7.06
C LYS A 228 35.79 11.74 7.03
N GLN A 229 35.16 11.58 8.19
CA GLN A 229 33.69 11.51 8.32
C GLN A 229 33.17 12.65 9.20
N GLY A 230 31.98 13.15 8.88
CA GLY A 230 31.28 14.12 9.72
C GLY A 230 30.69 13.45 10.97
N ALA A 231 30.52 14.22 12.05
CA ALA A 231 29.92 13.72 13.30
C ALA A 231 28.53 13.09 13.08
N LEU A 232 27.70 13.69 12.21
CA LEU A 232 26.37 13.17 11.87
C LEU A 232 26.42 11.77 11.24
N SER A 233 27.38 11.51 10.33
CA SER A 233 27.48 10.20 9.68
C SER A 233 27.96 9.11 10.65
N ILE A 234 28.80 9.46 11.62
CA ILE A 234 29.23 8.54 12.68
C ILE A 234 28.04 8.20 13.59
N LEU A 235 27.27 9.21 14.01
CA LEU A 235 26.08 9.01 14.84
C LEU A 235 25.01 8.15 14.14
N LEU A 236 24.72 8.43 12.86
CA LEU A 236 23.77 7.64 12.07
C LEU A 236 24.22 6.19 11.92
N ARG A 237 25.50 5.95 11.62
CA ARG A 237 26.07 4.60 11.53
C ARG A 237 26.00 3.87 12.87
N ALA A 238 26.35 4.54 13.98
CA ALA A 238 26.26 3.95 15.31
C ALA A 238 24.82 3.58 15.67
N ALA A 239 23.85 4.46 15.38
CA ALA A 239 22.42 4.18 15.59
C ALA A 239 21.93 3.00 14.74
N LEU A 240 22.33 2.92 13.46
CA LEU A 240 21.99 1.81 12.58
C LEU A 240 22.65 0.50 13.04
N SER A 241 23.91 0.54 13.50
CA SER A 241 24.60 -0.62 14.07
C SER A 241 23.93 -1.11 15.36
N LEU A 242 23.48 -0.21 16.24
CA LEU A 242 22.68 -0.57 17.42
C LEU A 242 21.35 -1.20 17.05
N GLY A 243 20.66 -0.65 16.03
CA GLY A 243 19.45 -1.25 15.48
C GLY A 243 19.69 -2.66 14.92
N ALA A 244 20.77 -2.86 14.17
CA ALA A 244 21.14 -4.17 13.65
C ALA A 244 21.51 -5.16 14.77
N LEU A 245 22.20 -4.72 15.83
CA LEU A 245 22.48 -5.55 17.01
C LEU A 245 21.19 -5.98 17.71
N PHE A 246 20.22 -5.08 17.85
CA PHE A 246 18.90 -5.42 18.38
C PHE A 246 18.19 -6.48 17.53
N LEU A 247 18.29 -6.39 16.21
CA LEU A 247 17.72 -7.38 15.29
C LEU A 247 18.44 -8.74 15.40
N ILE A 248 19.77 -8.75 15.55
CA ILE A 248 20.53 -9.99 15.83
C ILE A 248 20.07 -10.62 17.14
N TRP A 249 19.97 -9.83 18.21
CA TRP A 249 19.47 -10.30 19.50
C TRP A 249 18.06 -10.92 19.38
N ARG A 250 17.16 -10.24 18.65
CA ARG A 250 15.82 -10.78 18.34
C ARG A 250 15.89 -12.08 17.55
N ALA A 251 16.75 -12.18 16.54
CA ALA A 251 16.91 -13.39 15.76
C ALA A 251 17.47 -14.56 16.59
N VAL A 252 18.46 -14.32 17.43
CA VAL A 252 19.05 -15.32 18.34
C VAL A 252 18.00 -15.82 19.34
N THR A 253 17.28 -14.90 19.98
CA THR A 253 16.20 -15.27 20.91
C THR A 253 15.08 -16.05 20.22
N SER A 254 14.77 -15.74 18.96
CA SER A 254 13.84 -16.53 18.14
C SER A 254 14.36 -17.92 17.79
N ILE A 255 15.65 -18.10 17.47
CA ILE A 255 16.24 -19.43 17.22
C ILE A 255 16.15 -20.29 18.48
N ILE A 256 16.53 -19.73 19.64
CA ILE A 256 16.43 -20.42 20.93
C ILE A 256 14.97 -20.77 21.22
N GLY A 257 14.04 -19.81 21.04
CA GLY A 257 12.62 -20.04 21.20
C GLY A 257 12.09 -21.16 20.30
N LEU A 258 12.49 -21.20 19.02
CA LEU A 258 12.11 -22.23 18.06
C LEU A 258 12.67 -23.62 18.42
N ALA A 259 13.85 -23.67 19.04
CA ALA A 259 14.43 -24.92 19.53
C ALA A 259 13.73 -25.45 20.79
N LEU A 260 13.29 -24.54 21.68
CA LEU A 260 12.72 -24.87 22.98
C LEU A 260 11.19 -24.95 23.00
N VAL A 261 10.49 -24.40 22.00
CA VAL A 261 9.03 -24.38 21.98
C VAL A 261 8.48 -25.79 21.74
N ASP A 262 7.54 -26.21 22.60
CA ASP A 262 6.72 -27.37 22.32
C ASP A 262 5.68 -26.99 21.27
N LEU A 263 5.87 -27.49 20.06
CA LEU A 263 4.94 -27.27 18.97
C LEU A 263 3.73 -28.19 19.17
N PRO A 264 2.50 -27.67 19.03
CA PRO A 264 1.27 -28.45 19.18
C PRO A 264 1.02 -29.36 17.98
N TYR A 265 1.90 -30.35 17.78
CA TYR A 265 1.79 -31.33 16.69
C TYR A 265 0.46 -32.09 16.79
N GLY A 266 -0.11 -32.44 15.63
CA GLY A 266 -1.39 -33.15 15.56
C GLY A 266 -2.61 -32.38 16.07
N GLN A 267 -2.45 -31.13 16.50
CA GLN A 267 -3.55 -30.26 16.92
C GLN A 267 -3.78 -29.14 15.90
N PRO A 268 -5.02 -28.93 15.42
CA PRO A 268 -5.32 -27.84 14.51
C PRO A 268 -5.10 -26.49 15.19
N GLN A 269 -4.65 -25.50 14.41
CA GLN A 269 -4.27 -24.18 14.88
C GLN A 269 -5.27 -23.10 14.45
N THR A 270 -5.48 -22.12 15.33
CA THR A 270 -6.25 -20.91 15.06
C THR A 270 -5.33 -19.80 14.54
N TRP A 271 -4.87 -19.92 13.30
CA TRP A 271 -3.81 -19.08 12.71
C TRP A 271 -4.00 -17.57 12.91
N LEU A 272 -5.22 -17.07 12.73
CA LEU A 272 -5.55 -15.64 12.84
C LEU A 272 -5.52 -15.10 14.29
N THR A 273 -5.45 -15.96 15.29
CA THR A 273 -5.37 -15.56 16.71
C THR A 273 -3.94 -15.57 17.24
N ILE A 274 -2.98 -16.09 16.48
CA ILE A 274 -1.57 -16.16 16.90
C ILE A 274 -0.98 -14.74 16.81
N PRO A 275 -0.65 -14.08 17.94
CA PRO A 275 -0.13 -12.72 17.93
C PRO A 275 1.15 -12.64 17.09
N PHE A 276 1.43 -11.44 16.57
CA PHE A 276 2.49 -11.19 15.58
C PHE A 276 2.24 -11.83 14.20
N TRP A 277 2.00 -13.14 14.12
CA TRP A 277 1.82 -13.88 12.87
C TRP A 277 0.53 -13.57 12.13
N ASN A 278 -0.54 -13.31 12.89
CA ASN A 278 -1.84 -12.97 12.32
C ASN A 278 -1.80 -11.76 11.37
N ASN A 279 -1.05 -10.72 11.69
CA ASN A 279 -0.86 -9.58 10.80
C ASN A 279 -0.22 -10.00 9.48
N PHE A 280 0.77 -10.90 9.51
CA PHE A 280 1.39 -11.43 8.29
C PHE A 280 0.42 -12.29 7.49
N PHE A 281 -0.41 -13.12 8.12
CA PHE A 281 -1.45 -13.88 7.42
C PHE A 281 -2.45 -12.96 6.70
N LEU A 282 -2.79 -11.82 7.29
CA LEU A 282 -3.61 -10.80 6.60
C LEU A 282 -2.84 -10.12 5.45
N MET A 283 -1.56 -9.79 5.65
CA MET A 283 -0.72 -9.19 4.60
C MET A 283 -0.54 -10.10 3.40
N VAL A 284 -0.47 -11.43 3.59
CA VAL A 284 -0.35 -12.41 2.50
C VAL A 284 -1.45 -12.23 1.46
N VAL A 285 -2.67 -11.91 1.89
CA VAL A 285 -3.80 -11.66 0.97
C VAL A 285 -3.48 -10.49 0.04
N LEU A 286 -3.03 -9.36 0.59
CA LEU A 286 -2.68 -8.19 -0.20
C LEU A 286 -1.42 -8.43 -1.03
N ILE A 287 -0.42 -9.13 -0.48
CA ILE A 287 0.80 -9.49 -1.19
C ILE A 287 0.49 -10.33 -2.42
N TRP A 288 -0.37 -11.35 -2.27
CA TRP A 288 -0.80 -12.22 -3.35
C TRP A 288 -1.44 -11.43 -4.50
N ILE A 289 -2.36 -10.51 -4.17
CA ILE A 289 -3.02 -9.65 -5.16
C ILE A 289 -2.00 -8.71 -5.83
N GLN A 290 -1.22 -7.99 -5.03
CA GLN A 290 -0.31 -6.95 -5.52
C GLN A 290 0.93 -7.51 -6.25
N THR A 291 1.29 -8.78 -6.03
CA THR A 291 2.36 -9.45 -6.79
C THR A 291 2.01 -9.52 -8.27
N GLY A 292 0.74 -9.82 -8.61
CA GLY A 292 0.27 -9.84 -10.00
C GLY A 292 0.37 -8.47 -10.66
N PHE A 293 -0.09 -7.41 -9.97
CA PHE A 293 0.07 -6.04 -10.41
C PHE A 293 1.54 -5.66 -10.64
N ALA A 294 2.40 -5.86 -9.63
CA ALA A 294 3.81 -5.55 -9.70
C ALA A 294 4.50 -6.28 -10.86
N MET A 295 4.22 -7.57 -11.03
CA MET A 295 4.77 -8.39 -12.11
C MET A 295 4.45 -7.83 -13.50
N VAL A 296 3.20 -7.42 -13.74
CA VAL A 296 2.80 -6.92 -15.07
C VAL A 296 3.55 -5.65 -15.44
N LEU A 297 3.62 -4.67 -14.54
CA LEU A 297 4.37 -3.43 -14.77
C LEU A 297 5.88 -3.68 -14.91
N LEU A 298 6.44 -4.50 -14.03
CA LEU A 298 7.88 -4.77 -14.03
C LEU A 298 8.31 -5.62 -15.23
N SER A 299 7.49 -6.58 -15.69
CA SER A 299 7.78 -7.34 -16.91
C SER A 299 7.74 -6.46 -18.17
N ALA A 300 6.85 -5.47 -18.22
CA ALA A 300 6.84 -4.50 -19.31
C ALA A 300 8.12 -3.64 -19.31
N ALA A 301 8.56 -3.20 -18.13
CA ALA A 301 9.79 -2.40 -17.99
C ALA A 301 11.06 -3.23 -18.27
N LEU A 302 11.13 -4.47 -17.81
CA LEU A 302 12.27 -5.37 -18.07
C LEU A 302 12.45 -5.65 -19.56
N ARG A 303 11.34 -5.75 -20.32
CA ARG A 303 11.36 -5.91 -21.78
C ARG A 303 11.79 -4.64 -22.53
N GLY A 304 11.76 -3.48 -21.89
CA GLY A 304 12.25 -2.23 -22.46
C GLY A 304 13.77 -2.04 -22.34
N ILE A 305 14.48 -2.96 -21.67
CA ILE A 305 15.94 -2.89 -21.52
C ILE A 305 16.59 -3.34 -22.84
N PRO A 306 17.46 -2.53 -23.47
CA PRO A 306 18.14 -2.92 -24.70
C PRO A 306 19.07 -4.11 -24.48
N ASP A 307 18.95 -5.12 -25.35
CA ASP A 307 19.75 -6.35 -25.26
C ASP A 307 21.25 -6.08 -25.39
N GLU A 308 21.66 -5.05 -26.16
CA GLU A 308 23.06 -4.66 -26.28
C GLU A 308 23.72 -4.32 -24.93
N THR A 309 22.97 -3.75 -23.98
CA THR A 309 23.51 -3.42 -22.65
C THR A 309 23.76 -4.67 -21.81
N VAL A 310 22.96 -5.71 -22.02
CA VAL A 310 23.09 -7.00 -21.34
C VAL A 310 24.22 -7.81 -21.99
N GLU A 311 24.30 -7.83 -23.31
CA GLU A 311 25.36 -8.52 -24.05
C GLU A 311 26.73 -7.89 -23.78
N ALA A 312 26.85 -6.56 -23.79
CA ALA A 312 28.10 -5.88 -23.44
C ALA A 312 28.58 -6.26 -22.03
N ALA A 313 27.66 -6.34 -21.07
CA ALA A 313 28.01 -6.76 -19.71
C ALA A 313 28.46 -8.23 -19.62
N ILE A 314 27.88 -9.11 -20.43
CA ILE A 314 28.31 -10.51 -20.53
C ILE A 314 29.73 -10.58 -21.11
N VAL A 315 30.03 -9.79 -22.14
CA VAL A 315 31.38 -9.66 -22.73
C VAL A 315 32.39 -9.14 -21.70
N ASP A 316 31.98 -8.20 -20.84
CA ASP A 316 32.78 -7.68 -19.71
C ASP A 316 32.92 -8.68 -18.54
N GLY A 317 32.36 -9.89 -18.66
CA GLY A 317 32.46 -10.96 -17.67
C GLY A 317 31.50 -10.82 -16.47
N ALA A 318 30.44 -10.01 -16.59
CA ALA A 318 29.48 -9.84 -15.51
C ALA A 318 28.62 -11.10 -15.30
N GLY A 319 28.52 -11.55 -14.05
CA GLY A 319 27.68 -12.70 -13.68
C GLY A 319 26.17 -12.37 -13.71
N PRO A 320 25.26 -13.38 -13.73
CA PRO A 320 23.82 -13.16 -13.82
C PRO A 320 23.24 -12.27 -12.71
N PHE A 321 23.72 -12.42 -11.47
CA PHE A 321 23.32 -11.59 -10.34
C PHE A 321 23.84 -10.15 -10.46
N GLN A 322 25.04 -9.96 -11.01
CA GLN A 322 25.60 -8.62 -11.25
C GLN A 322 24.81 -7.91 -12.34
N ILE A 323 24.51 -8.60 -13.45
CA ILE A 323 23.66 -8.06 -14.52
C ILE A 323 22.30 -7.66 -13.95
N PHE A 324 21.67 -8.52 -13.15
CA PHE A 324 20.36 -8.21 -12.58
C PHE A 324 20.39 -6.99 -11.65
N PHE A 325 21.23 -6.99 -10.62
CA PHE A 325 21.21 -5.92 -9.61
C PHE A 325 21.93 -4.64 -10.01
N ARG A 326 22.96 -4.71 -10.88
CA ARG A 326 23.74 -3.54 -11.29
C ARG A 326 23.34 -2.94 -12.62
N ILE A 327 22.64 -3.70 -13.48
CA ILE A 327 22.26 -3.22 -14.82
C ILE A 327 20.73 -3.17 -14.93
N LYS A 328 20.03 -4.29 -14.75
CA LYS A 328 18.58 -4.32 -14.97
C LYS A 328 17.80 -3.50 -13.95
N VAL A 329 17.98 -3.76 -12.65
CA VAL A 329 17.24 -3.08 -11.58
C VAL A 329 17.41 -1.55 -11.61
N PRO A 330 18.63 -0.99 -11.79
CA PRO A 330 18.78 0.47 -11.90
C PRO A 330 18.08 1.07 -13.11
N GLN A 331 18.04 0.38 -14.26
CA GLN A 331 17.36 0.88 -15.47
C GLN A 331 15.84 0.94 -15.30
N ILE A 332 15.25 0.01 -14.54
CA ILE A 332 13.79 0.00 -14.27
C ILE A 332 13.40 0.65 -12.93
N ALA A 333 14.32 1.37 -12.28
CA ALA A 333 14.10 1.94 -10.95
C ALA A 333 12.90 2.91 -10.91
N GLY A 334 12.61 3.61 -12.01
CA GLY A 334 11.41 4.44 -12.14
C GLY A 334 10.13 3.61 -11.99
N THR A 335 10.00 2.52 -12.74
CA THR A 335 8.85 1.60 -12.63
C THR A 335 8.75 0.95 -11.27
N ILE A 336 9.88 0.56 -10.66
CA ILE A 336 9.91 0.02 -9.28
C ILE A 336 9.35 1.05 -8.30
N ALA A 337 9.74 2.32 -8.41
CA ALA A 337 9.23 3.39 -7.54
C ALA A 337 7.73 3.63 -7.74
N VAL A 338 7.23 3.59 -8.97
CA VAL A 338 5.79 3.70 -9.28
C VAL A 338 5.01 2.54 -8.66
N VAL A 339 5.48 1.30 -8.84
CA VAL A 339 4.85 0.11 -8.25
C VAL A 339 4.85 0.21 -6.72
N TRP A 340 6.01 0.52 -6.13
CA TRP A 340 6.16 0.66 -4.69
C TRP A 340 5.19 1.71 -4.12
N THR A 341 5.20 2.93 -4.66
CA THR A 341 4.35 4.03 -4.19
C THR A 341 2.87 3.73 -4.35
N THR A 342 2.47 3.08 -5.46
CA THR A 342 1.08 2.66 -5.68
C THR A 342 0.63 1.63 -4.64
N ILE A 343 1.48 0.65 -4.32
CA ILE A 343 1.18 -0.33 -3.27
C ILE A 343 1.16 0.35 -1.89
N THR A 344 2.07 1.29 -1.60
CA THR A 344 2.07 2.06 -0.35
C THR A 344 0.75 2.83 -0.16
N VAL A 345 0.25 3.51 -1.20
CA VAL A 345 -1.05 4.21 -1.15
C VAL A 345 -2.20 3.25 -0.89
N THR A 346 -2.14 2.05 -1.48
CA THR A 346 -3.14 0.99 -1.27
C THR A 346 -3.14 0.50 0.18
N VAL A 347 -1.96 0.29 0.75
CA VAL A 347 -1.80 -0.16 2.14
C VAL A 347 -2.35 0.84 3.14
N LEU A 348 -2.19 2.15 2.92
CA LEU A 348 -2.73 3.17 3.82
C LEU A 348 -4.26 3.13 3.94
N LYS A 349 -4.94 2.58 2.94
CA LYS A 349 -6.39 2.43 2.90
C LYS A 349 -6.84 0.99 3.15
N VAL A 350 -5.96 0.14 3.71
CA VAL A 350 -6.32 -1.24 4.00
C VAL A 350 -7.38 -1.28 5.09
N PHE A 351 -8.60 -1.61 4.69
CA PHE A 351 -9.78 -1.72 5.55
C PHE A 351 -10.43 -3.08 5.32
N ASP A 352 -10.74 -3.37 4.05
CA ASP A 352 -11.49 -4.55 3.61
C ASP A 352 -10.95 -5.85 4.20
N ILE A 353 -9.62 -6.04 4.13
CA ILE A 353 -8.98 -7.30 4.55
C ILE A 353 -9.08 -7.49 6.05
N VAL A 354 -8.76 -6.44 6.82
CA VAL A 354 -8.80 -6.49 8.28
C VAL A 354 -10.24 -6.65 8.75
N TYR A 355 -11.18 -5.89 8.19
CA TYR A 355 -12.58 -5.96 8.54
C TYR A 355 -13.17 -7.37 8.28
N ALA A 356 -12.94 -7.93 7.09
CA ALA A 356 -13.55 -9.20 6.67
C ALA A 356 -12.96 -10.42 7.40
N MET A 357 -11.67 -10.39 7.74
CA MET A 357 -10.99 -11.54 8.32
C MET A 357 -11.03 -11.55 9.84
N THR A 358 -10.68 -10.43 10.48
CA THR A 358 -10.49 -10.35 11.93
C THR A 358 -11.28 -9.25 12.62
N ASN A 359 -11.81 -8.30 11.85
CA ASN A 359 -12.53 -7.15 12.36
C ASN A 359 -11.73 -6.36 13.41
N GLY A 360 -10.39 -6.29 13.24
CA GLY A 360 -9.47 -5.58 14.15
C GLY A 360 -9.22 -6.30 15.50
N GLN A 361 -9.62 -7.57 15.63
CA GLN A 361 -9.36 -8.39 16.81
C GLN A 361 -7.95 -8.98 16.80
N TRP A 362 -7.51 -9.52 17.94
CA TRP A 362 -6.21 -10.19 18.10
C TRP A 362 -5.01 -9.33 17.68
N GLU A 363 -4.98 -8.05 18.03
CA GLU A 363 -3.86 -7.15 17.68
C GLU A 363 -3.69 -6.88 16.16
N THR A 364 -4.73 -7.07 15.36
CA THR A 364 -4.71 -6.82 13.89
C THR A 364 -5.34 -5.50 13.48
N GLN A 365 -5.66 -4.61 14.43
CA GLN A 365 -6.32 -3.35 14.12
C GLN A 365 -5.48 -2.50 13.16
N VAL A 366 -6.15 -1.75 12.27
CA VAL A 366 -5.55 -0.77 11.36
C VAL A 366 -6.34 0.53 11.42
N LEU A 367 -5.71 1.66 11.09
CA LEU A 367 -6.26 3.01 11.27
C LEU A 367 -7.61 3.18 10.57
N ALA A 368 -7.75 2.64 9.35
CA ALA A 368 -9.01 2.71 8.61
C ALA A 368 -10.13 1.91 9.30
N ASN A 369 -9.83 0.75 9.88
CA ASN A 369 -10.80 -0.04 10.63
C ASN A 369 -11.12 0.59 11.99
N TYR A 370 -10.12 1.18 12.67
CA TYR A 370 -10.32 1.96 13.89
C TYR A 370 -11.24 3.18 13.65
N MET A 371 -10.99 3.95 12.59
CA MET A 371 -11.84 5.06 12.14
C MET A 371 -13.28 4.59 11.93
N TYR A 372 -13.46 3.47 11.21
CA TYR A 372 -14.77 2.89 10.94
C TYR A 372 -15.48 2.47 12.24
N ASP A 373 -14.78 1.77 13.14
CA ASP A 373 -15.31 1.34 14.43
C ASP A 373 -15.81 2.54 15.25
N LYS A 374 -15.01 3.61 15.32
CA LYS A 374 -15.38 4.82 16.06
C LYS A 374 -16.61 5.50 15.49
N LEU A 375 -16.60 5.74 14.17
CA LEU A 375 -17.65 6.52 13.53
C LEU A 375 -18.99 5.75 13.48
N PHE A 376 -18.95 4.47 13.14
CA PHE A 376 -20.16 3.69 12.85
C PHE A 376 -20.60 2.76 13.98
N ARG A 377 -19.69 2.24 14.82
CA ARG A 377 -20.06 1.34 15.93
C ARG A 377 -20.17 2.06 17.26
N SER A 378 -19.20 2.93 17.55
CA SER A 378 -19.22 3.75 18.77
C SER A 378 -20.03 5.03 18.62
N ASN A 379 -20.42 5.39 17.38
CA ASN A 379 -21.10 6.65 17.05
C ASN A 379 -20.32 7.90 17.53
N ASP A 380 -18.99 7.76 17.64
CA ASP A 380 -18.03 8.79 18.04
C ASP A 380 -17.43 9.39 16.77
N TRP A 381 -18.10 10.44 16.27
CA TRP A 381 -17.73 11.08 15.01
C TRP A 381 -16.50 11.95 15.17
N GLY A 382 -16.25 12.49 16.38
CA GLY A 382 -15.09 13.33 16.67
C GLY A 382 -13.78 12.54 16.58
N VAL A 383 -13.67 11.45 17.36
CA VAL A 383 -12.50 10.57 17.34
C VAL A 383 -12.38 9.85 16.00
N GLY A 384 -13.50 9.40 15.41
CA GLY A 384 -13.51 8.81 14.08
C GLY A 384 -12.94 9.74 13.02
N SER A 385 -13.39 11.00 12.97
CA SER A 385 -12.86 11.99 12.04
C SER A 385 -11.41 12.38 12.36
N ALA A 386 -11.01 12.46 13.63
CA ALA A 386 -9.61 12.68 14.01
C ALA A 386 -8.67 11.58 13.47
N ALA A 387 -9.09 10.32 13.55
CA ALA A 387 -8.36 9.20 12.95
C ALA A 387 -8.26 9.32 11.43
N ALA A 388 -9.33 9.77 10.75
CA ALA A 388 -9.32 10.03 9.31
C ALA A 388 -8.30 11.12 8.92
N ILE A 389 -8.19 12.19 9.73
CA ILE A 389 -7.18 13.23 9.53
C ILE A 389 -5.76 12.69 9.69
N VAL A 390 -5.51 11.83 10.68
CA VAL A 390 -4.21 11.16 10.83
C VAL A 390 -3.87 10.34 9.58
N ILE A 391 -4.81 9.56 9.05
CA ILE A 391 -4.61 8.81 7.80
C ILE A 391 -4.28 9.77 6.64
N MET A 392 -5.02 10.87 6.50
CA MET A 392 -4.78 11.86 5.45
C MET A 392 -3.38 12.47 5.56
N LEU A 393 -2.92 12.79 6.76
CA LEU A 393 -1.57 13.30 7.01
C LEU A 393 -0.50 12.25 6.66
N LEU A 394 -0.74 10.97 6.92
CA LEU A 394 0.18 9.88 6.53
C LEU A 394 0.23 9.67 5.01
N VAL A 395 -0.90 9.84 4.31
CA VAL A 395 -0.98 9.70 2.84
C VAL A 395 -0.33 10.88 2.11
N THR A 396 -0.40 12.09 2.68
CA THR A 396 -0.02 13.33 1.99
C THR A 396 1.43 13.34 1.47
N PRO A 397 2.47 12.96 2.25
CA PRO A 397 3.85 12.93 1.75
C PRO A 397 4.04 12.03 0.55
N ILE A 398 3.37 10.87 0.53
CA ILE A 398 3.47 9.90 -0.57
C ILE A 398 2.81 10.46 -1.83
N LEU A 399 1.65 11.10 -1.69
CA LEU A 399 0.99 11.77 -2.82
C LEU A 399 1.81 12.93 -3.37
N VAL A 400 2.37 13.78 -2.51
CA VAL A 400 3.24 14.89 -2.91
C VAL A 400 4.45 14.37 -3.69
N TRP A 401 5.09 13.30 -3.18
CA TRP A 401 6.20 12.66 -3.88
C TRP A 401 5.78 12.10 -5.23
N ASN A 402 4.65 11.38 -5.30
CA ASN A 402 4.17 10.80 -6.56
C ASN A 402 3.89 11.90 -7.61
N ILE A 403 3.23 13.00 -7.22
CA ILE A 403 2.98 14.16 -8.10
C ILE A 403 4.28 14.78 -8.59
N TYR A 404 5.27 14.92 -7.70
CA TYR A 404 6.57 15.47 -8.07
C TYR A 404 7.28 14.59 -9.10
N ASN A 405 7.28 13.26 -8.91
CA ASN A 405 7.90 12.32 -9.85
C ASN A 405 7.19 12.34 -11.21
N ALA A 406 5.85 12.29 -11.23
CA ALA A 406 5.07 12.33 -12.47
C ALA A 406 5.36 13.60 -13.30
N ARG A 407 5.58 14.74 -12.63
CA ARG A 407 5.97 15.99 -13.31
C ARG A 407 7.37 15.96 -13.90
N ARG A 408 8.28 15.15 -13.36
CA ARG A 408 9.64 14.98 -13.92
C ARG A 408 9.65 14.13 -15.17
N GLU A 409 8.71 13.19 -15.31
CA GLU A 409 8.59 12.34 -16.50
C GLU A 409 7.92 13.04 -17.69
N MET A 410 7.07 14.04 -17.43
CA MET A 410 6.43 14.86 -18.48
C MET A 410 7.31 16.01 -19.01
N ARG A 411 8.48 16.23 -18.41
CA ARG A 411 9.48 17.22 -18.87
C ARG A 411 10.59 16.49 -19.58
#